data_AF-A0A968JHF4-F1
#
_entry.id   AF-A0A968JHF4-F1
#
_cell.length_a   1.000
_cell.length_b   1.000
_cell.length_c   1.000
_cell.angle_alpha   90.00
_cell.angle_beta   90.00
_cell.angle_gamma   90.00
#
_symmetry.space_group_name_H-M   'P 1'
#
loop_
_entity.id
_entity.type
_entity.pdbx_description
1 polymer ?
#
loop_
_entity_poly.entity_id
_entity_poly.type
_entity_poly.pdbx_seq_one_letter_code
_entity_poly.pdbx_strand_id
1 'polypeptide(L)'
;MTTEQVHEVAQGRIWTADKAKTIGLVDTLGHLTDAIRIAAEKAGLTAYNVKSYPTVKDPITQIIEGILVQKLPQSKPSKRN
;
A
#
# COMPACT_ATOMS: atom_id res chain seq x y z
N MET A 1 -14.62 22.58 1.95
CA MET A 1 -14.60 22.67 3.42
C MET A 1 -13.60 23.74 3.81
N THR A 2 -13.96 24.70 4.66
CA THR A 2 -13.03 25.71 5.18
C THR A 2 -12.26 25.19 6.39
N THR A 3 -11.17 25.86 6.78
CA THR A 3 -10.37 25.51 7.96
C THR A 3 -11.19 25.46 9.25
N GLU A 4 -12.13 26.37 9.41
CA GLU A 4 -13.02 26.46 10.58
C GLU A 4 -13.97 25.27 10.62
N GLN A 5 -14.54 24.91 9.45
CA GLN A 5 -15.39 23.72 9.33
C GLN A 5 -14.62 22.42 9.61
N VAL A 6 -13.35 22.34 9.21
CA VAL A 6 -12.46 21.21 9.54
C VAL A 6 -12.27 21.14 11.06
N HIS A 7 -12.00 22.28 11.70
CA HIS A 7 -11.74 22.35 13.14
C HIS A 7 -12.91 21.80 13.96
N GLU A 8 -14.15 22.11 13.58
CA GLU A 8 -15.35 21.62 14.26
C GLU A 8 -15.51 20.09 14.16
N VAL A 9 -15.14 19.47 13.04
CA VAL A 9 -15.28 18.02 12.82
C VAL A 9 -14.07 17.21 13.30
N ALA A 10 -12.91 17.85 13.48
CA ALA A 10 -11.62 17.24 13.78
C ALA A 10 -11.21 17.32 15.27
N GLN A 11 -12.16 17.18 16.20
CA GLN A 11 -11.95 17.23 17.65
C GLN A 11 -11.70 15.85 18.30
N GLY A 12 -11.14 14.88 17.55
CA GLY A 12 -10.95 13.51 18.03
C GLY A 12 -12.23 12.66 18.13
N ARG A 13 -13.35 13.14 17.56
CA ARG A 13 -14.61 12.39 17.49
C ARG A 13 -14.53 11.28 16.44
N ILE A 14 -15.06 10.10 16.78
CA ILE A 14 -15.24 8.99 15.84
C ILE A 14 -16.52 9.19 15.04
N TRP A 15 -16.45 8.96 13.72
CA TRP A 15 -17.58 9.09 12.80
C TRP A 15 -17.91 7.75 12.16
N THR A 16 -19.20 7.41 12.07
CA THR A 16 -19.65 6.32 11.22
C THR A 16 -19.50 6.70 9.75
N ALA A 17 -19.40 5.71 8.87
CA ALA A 17 -19.19 5.93 7.44
C ALA A 17 -20.32 6.80 6.83
N ASP A 18 -21.58 6.54 7.17
CA ASP A 18 -22.73 7.34 6.71
C ASP A 18 -22.65 8.81 7.15
N LYS A 19 -22.27 9.04 8.42
CA LYS A 19 -22.16 10.39 8.95
C LYS A 19 -20.98 11.13 8.32
N ALA A 20 -19.84 10.46 8.16
CA ALA A 20 -18.66 10.98 7.48
C ALA A 20 -18.99 11.40 6.04
N LYS A 21 -19.80 10.60 5.33
CA LYS A 21 -20.25 10.93 3.97
C LYS A 21 -21.15 12.17 3.96
N THR A 22 -22.06 12.28 4.91
CA THR A 22 -22.99 13.43 5.05
C THR A 22 -22.25 14.74 5.31
N ILE A 23 -21.21 14.72 6.14
CA ILE A 23 -20.41 15.91 6.49
C ILE A 23 -19.24 16.18 5.52
N GLY A 24 -19.11 15.36 4.46
CA GLY A 24 -18.09 15.56 3.42
C GLY A 24 -16.67 15.14 3.80
N LEU A 25 -16.50 14.28 4.81
CA LEU A 25 -15.20 13.69 5.15
C LEU A 25 -14.79 12.57 4.19
N VAL A 26 -15.75 11.89 3.55
CA VAL A 26 -15.50 10.80 2.58
C VAL A 26 -16.30 10.99 1.30
N ASP A 27 -15.72 10.56 0.17
CA ASP A 27 -16.33 10.73 -1.14
C ASP A 27 -17.31 9.62 -1.52
N THR A 28 -17.11 8.38 -1.06
CA THR A 28 -17.97 7.24 -1.46
C THR A 28 -17.93 6.17 -0.39
N LEU A 29 -19.04 5.47 -0.22
CA LEU A 29 -19.15 4.30 0.63
C LEU A 29 -19.06 3.05 -0.25
N GLY A 30 -18.20 2.11 0.14
CA GLY A 30 -17.97 0.89 -0.62
C GLY A 30 -16.90 0.03 0.02
N HIS A 31 -16.57 -1.06 -0.66
CA HIS A 31 -15.53 -2.00 -0.22
C HIS A 31 -14.19 -1.70 -0.90
N LEU A 32 -13.17 -2.47 -0.55
CA LEU A 32 -11.83 -2.36 -1.15
C LEU A 32 -11.88 -2.50 -2.69
N THR A 33 -12.69 -3.41 -3.21
CA THR A 33 -12.84 -3.63 -4.66
C THR A 33 -13.38 -2.37 -5.36
N ASP A 34 -14.31 -1.64 -4.74
CA ASP A 34 -14.84 -0.40 -5.28
C ASP A 34 -13.75 0.68 -5.32
N ALA A 35 -12.94 0.79 -4.26
CA ALA A 35 -11.82 1.72 -4.21
C ALA A 35 -10.79 1.44 -5.32
N ILE A 36 -10.45 0.17 -5.55
CA ILE A 36 -9.52 -0.25 -6.61
C ILE A 36 -10.10 0.07 -7.99
N ARG A 37 -11.38 -0.23 -8.23
CA ARG A 37 -12.05 0.07 -9.50
C ARG A 37 -12.08 1.57 -9.77
N ILE A 38 -12.48 2.38 -8.79
CA ILE A 38 -12.51 3.85 -8.93
C ILE A 38 -11.10 4.40 -9.20
N ALA A 39 -10.07 3.84 -8.56
CA ALA A 39 -8.69 4.23 -8.82
C ALA A 39 -8.27 3.91 -10.27
N ALA A 40 -8.61 2.72 -10.77
CA ALA A 40 -8.32 2.32 -12.14
C ALA A 40 -9.07 3.20 -13.17
N GLU A 41 -10.35 3.49 -12.92
CA GLU A 41 -11.17 4.39 -13.75
C GLU A 41 -10.59 5.81 -13.79
N LYS A 42 -10.22 6.37 -12.63
CA LYS A 42 -9.58 7.69 -12.55
C LYS A 42 -8.21 7.73 -13.23
N ALA A 43 -7.51 6.60 -13.28
CA ALA A 43 -6.24 6.46 -13.99
C ALA A 43 -6.39 6.11 -15.49
N GLY A 44 -7.61 5.87 -15.97
CA GLY A 44 -7.87 5.47 -17.36
C GLY A 44 -7.33 4.07 -17.73
N LEU A 45 -7.18 3.18 -16.75
CA LEU A 45 -6.60 1.85 -16.96
C LEU A 45 -7.68 0.82 -17.33
N THR A 46 -7.50 0.13 -18.44
CA THR A 46 -8.38 -0.98 -18.88
C THR A 46 -7.93 -2.33 -18.35
N ALA A 47 -6.64 -2.49 -18.06
CA ALA A 47 -6.06 -3.68 -17.46
C ALA A 47 -5.07 -3.26 -16.37
N TYR A 48 -5.22 -3.84 -15.17
CA TYR A 48 -4.35 -3.56 -14.02
C TYR A 48 -4.19 -4.82 -13.17
N ASN A 49 -3.08 -4.87 -12.43
CA ASN A 49 -2.80 -5.93 -11.46
C ASN A 49 -2.73 -5.35 -10.06
N VAL A 50 -3.38 -6.00 -9.11
CA VAL A 50 -3.33 -5.61 -7.69
C VAL A 50 -2.23 -6.41 -7.01
N LYS A 51 -1.30 -5.73 -6.35
CA LYS A 51 -0.25 -6.36 -5.53
C LYS A 51 -0.38 -5.89 -4.09
N SER A 52 -0.43 -6.82 -3.15
CA SER A 52 -0.38 -6.54 -1.72
C SER A 52 1.05 -6.51 -1.22
N TYR A 53 1.37 -5.55 -0.35
CA TYR A 53 2.67 -5.43 0.32
C TYR A 53 2.50 -5.53 1.83
N PRO A 54 3.51 -6.06 2.56
CA PRO A 54 4.77 -6.59 2.06
C PRO A 54 4.60 -7.94 1.33
N THR A 55 5.40 -8.19 0.30
CA THR A 55 5.43 -9.51 -0.36
C THR A 55 6.08 -10.50 0.60
N VAL A 56 5.27 -11.37 1.23
CA VAL A 56 5.81 -12.51 1.98
C VAL A 56 6.56 -13.37 0.96
N LYS A 57 7.90 -13.33 1.01
CA LYS A 57 8.73 -14.18 0.16
C LYS A 57 8.33 -15.63 0.43
N ASP A 58 8.05 -16.37 -0.63
CA ASP A 58 7.71 -17.79 -0.50
C ASP A 58 8.82 -18.50 0.31
N PRO A 59 8.48 -19.34 1.31
CA PRO A 59 9.47 -20.05 2.12
C PRO A 59 10.52 -20.79 1.28
N ILE A 60 10.15 -21.32 0.11
CA ILE A 60 11.04 -21.98 -0.83
C ILE A 60 11.99 -20.96 -1.47
N THR A 61 11.51 -19.76 -1.83
CA THR A 61 12.37 -18.67 -2.33
C THR A 61 13.41 -18.26 -1.29
N GLN A 62 13.04 -18.17 -0.01
CA GLN A 62 13.98 -17.84 1.06
C GLN A 62 15.06 -18.92 1.23
N ILE A 63 14.68 -20.20 1.13
CA ILE A 63 15.61 -21.34 1.18
C ILE A 63 16.55 -21.33 -0.04
N ILE A 64 16.02 -21.10 -1.25
CA ILE A 64 16.80 -21.03 -2.48
C ILE A 64 17.78 -19.86 -2.44
N GLU A 65 17.36 -18.68 -1.99
CA GLU A 65 18.24 -17.53 -1.76
C GLU A 65 19.36 -17.90 -0.76
N GLY A 66 19.03 -18.55 0.36
CA GLY A 66 20.02 -18.99 1.35
C GLY A 66 21.06 -19.98 0.79
N ILE A 67 20.63 -20.93 -0.06
CA ILE A 67 21.50 -21.91 -0.71
C ILE A 67 22.34 -21.28 -1.82
N LEU A 68 21.75 -20.39 -2.63
CA LEU A 68 22.45 -19.69 -3.73
C LEU A 68 23.48 -18.68 -3.20
N VAL A 69 23.17 -17.96 -2.12
CA VAL A 69 24.08 -17.00 -1.48
C VAL A 69 25.34 -17.71 -0.94
N GLN A 70 25.23 -18.97 -0.51
CA GLN A 70 26.38 -19.76 -0.04
C GLN A 70 27.35 -20.16 -1.16
N LYS A 71 26.91 -20.15 -2.42
CA LYS A 71 27.69 -20.60 -3.59
C LYS A 71 28.43 -19.49 -4.34
N LEU A 72 28.31 -18.23 -3.92
CA LEU A 72 29.14 -17.17 -4.48
C LEU A 72 30.58 -17.31 -3.94
N PRO A 73 31.59 -17.54 -4.80
CA PRO A 73 32.97 -17.48 -4.35
C PRO A 73 33.24 -16.06 -3.86
N GLN A 74 33.57 -15.94 -2.56
CA GLN A 74 34.08 -14.71 -1.98
C GLN A 74 35.29 -14.27 -2.81
N SER A 75 35.11 -13.28 -3.69
CA SER A 75 36.22 -12.65 -4.40
C SER A 75 37.12 -12.01 -3.35
N LYS A 76 38.26 -12.65 -3.09
CA LYS A 76 39.29 -12.22 -2.13
C LYS A 76 39.52 -10.70 -2.24
N PRO A 77 39.67 -9.97 -1.12
CA PRO A 77 40.14 -8.60 -1.20
C PRO A 77 41.57 -8.60 -1.76
N SER A 78 41.75 -7.93 -2.89
CA SER A 78 43.04 -7.63 -3.49
C SER A 78 43.89 -6.89 -2.45
N LYS A 79 44.88 -7.59 -1.86
CA LYS A 79 45.97 -6.93 -1.15
C LYS A 79 46.72 -6.09 -2.18
N ARG A 80 46.66 -4.76 -2.05
CA ARG A 80 47.65 -3.87 -2.65
C ARG A 80 48.70 -3.56 -1.59
N ASN A 81 49.94 -3.77 -2.00
CA ASN A 81 51.15 -3.23 -1.37
C ASN A 81 51.15 -1.71 -1.46
#